data_AF-A0A7Y2GRA1-F1
#
_entry.id   AF-A0A7Y2GRA1-F1
#
_cell.length_a   1.000
_cell.length_b   1.000
_cell.length_c   1.000
_cell.angle_alpha   90.00
_cell.angle_beta   90.00
_cell.angle_gamma   90.00
#
_symmetry.space_group_name_H-M   'P 1'
#
loop_
_entity.id
_entity.type
_entity.pdbx_description
1 polymer ?
#
loop_
_entity_poly.entity_id
_entity_poly.type
_entity_poly.pdbx_seq_one_letter_code
_entity_poly.pdbx_strand_id
1 'polypeptide(L)'
;MVALDGSVLAGLRALDTPTVCNALELVAPERRGYGFTSQPLVCARPDLPSVVAFARTATIRAAHPSNDADVTYARNAYYEYIDAGPKPSIVVIQDLDAEPGYGSF
;
A
#
# COMPACT_ATOMS: atom_id res chain seq x y z
N MET A 1 18.01 -3.40 -7.21
CA MET A 1 17.13 -3.23 -6.04
C MET A 1 17.97 -3.56 -4.81
N VAL A 2 18.10 -2.65 -3.85
CA VAL A 2 18.91 -2.91 -2.63
C VAL A 2 18.15 -3.94 -1.79
N ALA A 3 18.83 -5.01 -1.40
CA ALA A 3 18.27 -5.97 -0.44
C ALA A 3 18.18 -5.28 0.93
N LEU A 4 16.96 -5.16 1.48
CA LEU A 4 16.77 -4.68 2.84
C LEU A 4 17.02 -5.83 3.81
N ASP A 5 17.90 -5.60 4.79
CA ASP A 5 18.18 -6.56 5.85
C ASP A 5 16.95 -6.72 6.77
N GLY A 6 16.73 -7.94 7.28
CA GLY A 6 15.65 -8.25 8.20
C GLY A 6 15.71 -7.44 9.50
N SER A 7 16.92 -7.06 9.93
CA SER A 7 17.09 -6.19 11.10
C SER A 7 16.51 -4.78 10.88
N VAL A 8 16.62 -4.25 9.65
CA VAL A 8 16.05 -2.94 9.28
C VAL A 8 14.53 -3.02 9.29
N LEU A 9 13.94 -4.07 8.73
CA LEU A 9 12.49 -4.29 8.77
C LEU A 9 11.97 -4.42 10.21
N ALA A 10 12.69 -5.14 11.07
CA ALA A 10 12.34 -5.26 12.49
C ALA A 10 12.44 -3.92 13.23
N GLY A 11 13.49 -3.14 12.97
CA GLY A 11 13.66 -1.81 13.56
C GLY A 11 12.55 -0.84 13.14
N LEU A 12 12.21 -0.79 11.86
CA LEU A 12 11.10 0.03 11.36
C LEU A 12 9.75 -0.39 11.97
N ARG A 13 9.53 -1.70 12.16
CA ARG A 13 8.28 -2.22 12.73
C ARG A 13 8.09 -1.85 14.21
N ALA A 14 9.18 -1.57 14.93
CA ALA A 14 9.13 -1.14 16.32
C ALA A 14 8.72 0.34 16.48
N LEU A 15 8.66 1.11 15.38
CA LEU A 15 8.26 2.51 15.39
C LEU A 15 6.77 2.66 15.05
N ASP A 16 6.14 3.70 15.60
CA ASP A 16 4.83 4.13 15.14
C ASP A 16 4.92 4.98 13.85
N THR A 17 3.80 5.10 13.13
CA THR A 17 3.74 5.86 11.88
C THR A 17 4.15 7.33 12.07
N PRO A 18 3.68 8.07 13.11
CA PRO A 18 4.13 9.44 13.35
C PRO A 18 5.65 9.58 13.52
N THR A 19 6.30 8.65 14.23
CA THR A 19 7.76 8.65 14.43
C THR A 19 8.51 8.48 13.12
N VAL A 20 8.05 7.57 12.26
CA VAL A 20 8.63 7.39 10.91
C VAL A 20 8.44 8.65 10.06
N CYS A 21 7.25 9.25 10.08
CA CYS A 21 6.99 10.50 9.35
C CYS A 21 7.89 11.65 9.84
N ASN A 22 8.04 11.81 11.16
CA ASN A 22 8.93 12.82 11.75
C ASN A 22 10.40 12.58 11.37
N ALA A 23 10.83 11.32 11.26
CA ALA A 23 12.19 10.99 10.82
C ALA A 23 12.39 11.31 9.34
N LEU A 24 11.40 11.03 8.49
CA LEU A 24 11.44 11.34 7.05
C LEU A 24 11.66 12.84 6.79
N GLU A 25 11.10 13.70 7.63
CA GLU A 25 11.33 15.14 7.58
C GLU A 25 12.80 15.54 7.72
N LEU A 26 13.61 14.73 8.41
CA LEU A 26 15.04 14.98 8.62
C LEU A 26 15.90 14.30 7.55
N VAL A 27 15.58 13.05 7.19
CA VAL A 27 16.42 12.24 6.29
C VAL A 27 16.10 12.43 4.81
N ALA A 28 14.92 12.96 4.49
CA ALA A 28 14.44 13.25 3.14
C ALA A 28 13.69 14.60 3.12
N PRO A 29 14.35 15.72 3.49
CA PRO A 29 13.69 17.03 3.59
C PRO A 29 13.09 17.51 2.26
N GLU A 30 13.56 17.01 1.12
CA GLU A 30 12.99 17.26 -0.20
C GLU A 30 11.59 16.65 -0.39
N ARG A 31 11.12 15.79 0.53
CA ARG A 31 9.77 15.23 0.55
C ARG A 31 8.78 16.02 1.39
N ARG A 32 9.22 17.10 2.02
CA ARG A 32 8.36 18.03 2.77
C ARG A 32 7.18 18.47 1.92
N GLY A 33 5.98 18.30 2.48
CA GLY A 33 4.75 18.77 1.87
C GLY A 33 4.15 17.88 0.77
N TYR A 34 4.70 16.69 0.49
CA TYR A 34 4.05 15.70 -0.38
C TYR A 34 4.37 14.25 0.01
N GLY A 35 3.72 13.28 -0.63
CA GLY A 35 3.99 11.86 -0.39
C GLY A 35 3.25 11.25 0.81
N PHE A 36 2.21 11.92 1.31
CA PHE A 36 1.32 11.43 2.36
C PHE A 36 -0.15 11.48 1.88
N THR A 37 -1.00 10.71 2.54
CA THR A 37 -2.44 10.68 2.27
C THR A 37 -3.12 11.92 2.86
N SER A 38 -3.90 12.63 2.05
CA SER A 38 -4.70 13.79 2.50
C SER A 38 -6.09 13.39 3.02
N GLN A 39 -6.55 12.18 2.67
CA GLN A 39 -7.78 11.58 3.18
C GLN A 39 -7.45 10.54 4.25
N PRO A 40 -8.25 10.41 5.33
CA PRO A 40 -8.01 9.41 6.37
C PRO A 40 -8.10 7.98 5.82
N LEU A 41 -7.08 7.15 6.10
CA LEU A 41 -7.24 5.69 6.06
C LEU A 41 -7.67 5.21 7.45
N VAL A 42 -8.79 4.49 7.52
CA VAL A 42 -9.29 3.91 8.76
C VAL A 42 -8.75 2.50 8.92
N CYS A 43 -8.00 2.25 9.99
CA CYS A 43 -7.52 0.91 10.32
C CYS A 43 -8.69 0.06 10.83
N ALA A 44 -9.04 -1.00 10.11
CA ALA A 44 -10.10 -1.92 10.51
C ALA A 44 -9.75 -2.79 11.73
N ARG A 45 -8.47 -2.89 12.10
CA ARG A 45 -7.96 -3.69 13.23
C ARG A 45 -6.90 -2.91 14.03
N PRO A 46 -7.30 -1.87 14.77
CA PRO A 46 -6.36 -0.97 15.46
C PRO A 46 -5.60 -1.62 16.62
N ASP A 47 -6.03 -2.80 17.08
CA ASP A 47 -5.38 -3.61 18.11
C ASP A 47 -4.14 -4.38 17.60
N LEU A 48 -3.97 -4.49 16.28
CA LEU A 48 -2.80 -5.12 15.67
C LEU A 48 -1.56 -4.20 15.71
N PRO A 49 -0.35 -4.76 15.80
CA PRO A 49 0.88 -3.97 15.76
C PRO A 49 1.12 -3.31 14.40
N SER A 50 1.99 -2.28 14.39
CA SER A 50 2.49 -1.65 13.16
C SER A 50 2.96 -2.69 12.13
N VAL A 51 2.71 -2.38 10.86
CA VAL A 51 3.08 -3.22 9.72
C VAL A 51 4.16 -2.52 8.90
N VAL A 52 5.20 -3.27 8.53
CA VAL A 52 6.24 -2.85 7.58
C VAL A 52 6.37 -3.95 6.53
N ALA A 53 6.25 -3.56 5.27
CA ALA A 53 6.23 -4.48 4.14
C ALA A 53 6.56 -3.76 2.83
N PHE A 54 6.93 -4.54 1.81
CA PHE A 54 7.12 -4.04 0.45
C PHE A 54 5.76 -3.73 -0.19
N ALA A 55 5.59 -2.52 -0.72
CA ALA A 55 4.36 -2.14 -1.38
C ALA A 55 4.20 -2.88 -2.73
N ARG A 56 3.01 -3.45 -2.93
CA ARG A 56 2.47 -3.88 -4.22
C ARG A 56 1.33 -2.94 -4.55
N THR A 57 1.43 -2.23 -5.65
CA THR A 57 0.47 -1.18 -6.00
C THR A 57 -0.46 -1.67 -7.10
N ALA A 58 -1.75 -1.37 -6.97
CA ALA A 58 -2.74 -1.62 -8.00
C ALA A 58 -3.72 -0.45 -8.08
N THR A 59 -4.45 -0.38 -9.19
CA THR A 59 -5.59 0.52 -9.35
C THR A 59 -6.87 -0.28 -9.56
N ILE A 60 -8.00 0.31 -9.19
CA ILE A 60 -9.32 -0.30 -9.39
C ILE A 60 -10.33 0.74 -9.87
N ARG A 61 -11.34 0.27 -10.60
CA ARG A 61 -12.64 0.91 -10.82
C ARG A 61 -13.71 -0.16 -10.66
N ALA A 62 -14.73 0.12 -9.86
CA ALA A 62 -15.82 -0.80 -9.54
C ALA A 62 -17.21 -0.13 -9.60
N ALA A 63 -17.29 1.19 -9.83
CA ALA A 63 -18.53 1.92 -10.04
C ALA A 63 -19.36 1.45 -11.25
N HIS A 64 -18.70 0.82 -12.22
CA HIS A 64 -19.32 0.27 -13.41
C HIS A 64 -18.79 -1.13 -13.72
N PRO A 65 -19.58 -1.99 -14.41
CA PRO A 65 -19.09 -3.25 -14.92
C PRO A 65 -17.84 -3.06 -15.78
N SER A 66 -16.90 -4.00 -15.68
CA SER A 66 -15.72 -3.98 -16.54
C SER A 66 -16.11 -4.14 -18.01
N ASN A 67 -15.48 -3.34 -18.87
CA ASN A 67 -15.54 -3.50 -20.32
C ASN A 67 -14.46 -4.47 -20.84
N ASP A 68 -13.61 -5.02 -19.96
CA ASP A 68 -12.61 -6.01 -20.36
C ASP A 68 -13.28 -7.31 -20.78
N ALA A 69 -12.91 -7.78 -21.97
CA ALA A 69 -13.36 -9.05 -22.51
C ALA A 69 -12.85 -10.26 -21.69
N ASP A 70 -11.78 -10.09 -20.91
CA ASP A 70 -11.17 -11.16 -20.10
C ASP A 70 -10.88 -10.74 -18.66
N VAL A 71 -11.97 -10.50 -17.91
CA VAL A 71 -11.93 -10.24 -16.46
C VAL A 71 -11.24 -11.36 -15.68
N THR A 72 -11.32 -12.61 -16.16
CA THR A 72 -10.72 -13.77 -15.50
C THR A 72 -9.20 -13.71 -15.58
N TYR A 73 -8.65 -13.44 -16.77
CA TYR A 73 -7.22 -13.25 -16.95
C TYR A 73 -6.69 -12.10 -16.09
N ALA A 74 -7.34 -10.93 -16.14
CA ALA A 74 -6.92 -9.77 -15.36
C ALA A 74 -6.85 -10.07 -13.85
N ARG A 75 -7.83 -10.83 -13.33
CA ARG A 75 -7.86 -11.26 -11.93
C ARG A 75 -6.72 -12.22 -11.60
N ASN A 76 -6.44 -13.21 -12.46
CA ASN A 76 -5.35 -14.15 -12.23
C ASN A 76 -3.98 -13.45 -12.27
N ALA A 77 -3.77 -12.56 -13.24
CA ALA A 77 -2.56 -11.76 -13.36
C ALA A 77 -2.33 -10.87 -12.12
N TYR A 78 -3.41 -10.32 -11.53
CA TYR A 78 -3.32 -9.56 -10.28
C TYR A 78 -2.83 -10.43 -9.11
N TYR A 79 -3.35 -11.64 -8.95
CA TYR A 79 -2.89 -12.55 -7.89
C TYR A 79 -1.44 -12.99 -8.07
N GLU A 80 -1.04 -13.33 -9.31
CA GLU A 80 0.36 -13.64 -9.64
C GLU A 80 1.29 -12.45 -9.33
N TYR A 81 0.86 -11.23 -9.67
CA TYR A 81 1.60 -10.01 -9.34
C TYR A 81 1.76 -9.79 -7.83
N ILE A 82 0.71 -9.99 -7.04
CA ILE A 82 0.77 -9.88 -5.58
C ILE A 82 1.73 -10.91 -5.00
N ASP A 83 1.70 -12.15 -5.50
CA ASP A 83 2.55 -13.22 -4.99
C ASP A 83 4.02 -13.01 -5.34
N ALA A 84 4.32 -12.40 -6.48
CA ALA A 84 5.68 -12.14 -6.92
C ALA A 84 6.49 -11.20 -6.00
N GLY A 85 7.82 -11.35 -6.06
CA GLY A 85 8.84 -10.46 -5.50
C GLY A 85 8.99 -10.45 -3.97
N PRO A 86 9.67 -9.44 -3.37
CA PRO A 86 10.05 -9.47 -1.96
C PRO A 86 8.88 -9.56 -0.97
N LYS A 87 9.09 -10.30 0.12
CA LYS A 87 8.14 -10.50 1.21
C LYS A 87 8.74 -10.05 2.56
N PRO A 88 7.93 -9.61 3.54
CA PRO A 88 6.47 -9.47 3.50
C PRO A 88 6.03 -8.35 2.56
N SER A 89 4.87 -8.52 1.90
CA SER A 89 4.29 -7.53 0.99
C SER A 89 2.96 -7.01 1.50
N ILE A 90 2.65 -5.74 1.23
CA ILE A 90 1.36 -5.11 1.49
C ILE A 90 0.78 -4.56 0.20
N VAL A 91 -0.50 -4.81 -0.06
CA VAL A 91 -1.18 -4.29 -1.24
C VAL A 91 -1.71 -2.89 -0.92
N VAL A 92 -1.36 -1.92 -1.77
CA VAL A 92 -1.85 -0.54 -1.71
C VAL A 92 -2.64 -0.31 -2.99
N ILE A 93 -3.96 -0.27 -2.87
CA ILE A 93 -4.87 -0.11 -4.00
C ILE A 93 -5.35 1.33 -4.05
N GLN A 94 -5.20 1.99 -5.20
CA GLN A 94 -5.85 3.27 -5.47
C GLN A 94 -7.17 3.01 -6.19
N ASP A 95 -8.28 3.39 -5.55
CA ASP A 95 -9.56 3.47 -6.22
C ASP A 95 -9.60 4.72 -7.10
N LEU A 96 -9.88 4.54 -8.39
CA LEU A 96 -9.94 5.60 -9.39
C LEU A 96 -11.37 6.12 -9.64
N ASP A 97 -12.38 5.56 -8.97
CA ASP A 97 -13.75 6.04 -9.06
C ASP A 97 -13.92 7.41 -8.39
N ALA A 98 -15.01 8.11 -8.76
CA ALA A 98 -15.28 9.46 -8.26
C ALA A 98 -15.51 9.48 -6.74
N GLU A 99 -16.10 8.42 -6.20
CA GLU A 99 -16.25 8.16 -4.76
C GLU A 99 -15.52 6.85 -4.42
N PRO A 100 -14.32 6.92 -3.83
CA PRO A 100 -13.56 5.74 -3.43
C PRO A 100 -14.35 4.84 -2.46
N GLY A 101 -14.24 3.53 -2.64
CA GLY A 101 -14.88 2.52 -1.79
C GLY A 101 -16.21 2.00 -2.34
N TYR A 102 -16.67 2.50 -3.48
CA TYR A 102 -17.84 1.94 -4.17
C TYR A 102 -17.48 0.59 -4.80
N GLY A 103 -18.13 -0.49 -4.36
CA GLY A 103 -17.86 -1.82 -4.91
C GLY A 103 -16.46 -2.37 -4.57
N SER A 104 -15.71 -1.72 -3.69
CA SER A 104 -14.51 -2.30 -3.09
C SER A 104 -14.93 -3.39 -2.12
N PHE A 105 -14.40 -4.61 -2.31
CA PHE A 105 -14.58 -5.74 -1.39
C PHE A 105 -13.54 -5.69 -0.27
#